data_AF-A0A1T4SYJ2-F1
#
_entry.id   AF-A0A1T4SYJ2-F1
#
_cell.length_a   1.000
_cell.length_b   1.000
_cell.length_c   1.000
_cell.angle_alpha   90.00
_cell.angle_beta   90.00
_cell.angle_gamma   90.00
#
_symmetry.space_group_name_H-M   'P 1'
#
loop_
_entity.id
_entity.type
_entity.pdbx_description
1 polymer ?
#
loop_
_entity_poly.entity_id
_entity_poly.type
_entity_poly.pdbx_seq_one_letter_code
_entity_poly.pdbx_strand_id
1 'polypeptide(L)'
;MNDFYDISDSQEIPDVSLQLENLGEQRIFMTLGKSSRDGWGEREHTSQHYYTKTTAEDYDNLFASRISRTKPPYAVEHFLDHHFQCYLKRFPGAEKTFFKHIKFVVLPILQKGKHTVYVQVVEEWLDDKQNYNPAKAYLTANEKLDKILEFLAENPVRVNINPHTIHEEVFGKNITFQEAQELHQKLLVSGKVRVIGHRYIAHSVETDTFLQYGGFSRGSNTIANSLTQTKGISMISKPNPQEQGDVFISYSWDNEAHEQKVGAFTNHLRKNGFNAQIDKMISQQETATNFMKMMYKAMFGHSKVIVVLSAGYKLKADSFRGGVGEEFQLLINDINQNPRKYILVSFDGRPDEIIPFGLQGREIIDLSQEDSDMKLFRKLMDEPEFVFAPVSPKKPTIEPKQFGSFRAALGPTAPALSIVAPYVKWKHSSAFQGLYKSISYVLCPQFKNVSDKSVEGFSYEIKLRRELVPELNERPDEEGNLIIRGEYTKRVFPGQTIKGEEIQIEIGHQVLQNILGTVVTITIFSDDGTILSEFPIDDLFKVQPVNQPHLTAVPLTRGLFH
;
A
#
# COMPACT_ATOMS: atom_id res chain seq x y z
N MET A 1 -22.12 21.99 41.30
CA MET A 1 -20.98 21.59 40.46
C MET A 1 -20.76 20.11 40.72
N ASN A 2 -20.77 19.28 39.67
CA ASN A 2 -20.68 17.82 39.82
C ASN A 2 -19.20 17.43 39.84
N ASP A 3 -18.75 16.80 40.92
CA ASP A 3 -17.33 16.48 41.13
C ASP A 3 -16.81 15.33 40.26
N PHE A 4 -17.70 14.60 39.57
CA PHE A 4 -17.34 13.48 38.70
C PHE A 4 -16.83 13.90 37.33
N TYR A 5 -17.15 15.13 36.88
CA TYR A 5 -16.88 15.52 35.50
C TYR A 5 -15.95 16.73 35.42
N ASP A 6 -15.17 16.78 34.35
CA ASP A 6 -14.45 17.99 33.94
C ASP A 6 -15.45 18.97 33.30
N ILE A 7 -15.69 20.09 33.98
CA ILE A 7 -16.67 21.10 33.60
C ILE A 7 -15.88 22.35 33.19
N SER A 8 -16.20 22.90 32.02
CA SER A 8 -15.60 24.13 31.50
C SER A 8 -15.94 25.34 32.39
N ASP A 9 -15.10 26.37 32.34
CA ASP A 9 -15.41 27.67 32.93
C ASP A 9 -16.42 28.46 32.06
N SER A 10 -16.60 28.06 30.79
CA SER A 10 -17.53 28.67 29.84
C SER A 10 -18.85 27.91 29.75
N GLN A 11 -19.94 28.66 29.50
CA GLN A 11 -21.27 28.09 29.20
C GLN A 11 -21.38 27.59 27.75
N GLU A 12 -20.51 28.07 26.85
CA GLU A 12 -20.43 27.60 25.47
C GLU A 12 -19.06 27.00 25.22
N ILE A 13 -19.04 25.78 24.67
CA ILE A 13 -17.82 25.05 24.32
C ILE A 13 -17.92 24.48 22.90
N PRO A 14 -16.80 24.38 22.16
CA PRO A 14 -16.80 23.78 20.83
C PRO A 14 -17.28 22.33 20.86
N ASP A 15 -17.94 21.89 19.78
CA ASP A 15 -18.45 20.51 19.63
C ASP A 15 -17.36 19.43 19.70
N VAL A 16 -16.08 19.80 19.56
CA VAL A 16 -14.92 18.90 19.69
C VAL A 16 -14.38 18.82 21.13
N SER A 17 -14.90 19.65 22.05
CA SER A 17 -14.43 19.67 23.43
C SER A 17 -14.79 18.37 24.17
N LEU A 18 -13.83 17.88 24.94
CA LEU A 18 -14.02 16.77 25.87
C LEU A 18 -14.53 17.22 27.24
N GLN A 19 -14.63 18.53 27.51
CA GLN A 19 -15.23 19.05 28.74
C GLN A 19 -16.76 19.10 28.61
N LEU A 20 -17.45 19.14 29.76
CA LEU A 20 -18.87 19.48 29.80
C LEU A 20 -19.07 21.00 29.87
N GLU A 21 -20.13 21.47 29.23
CA GLU A 21 -20.60 22.85 29.37
C GLU A 21 -20.99 23.15 30.83
N ASN A 22 -20.70 24.36 31.28
CA ASN A 22 -21.12 24.79 32.60
C ASN A 22 -22.59 25.17 32.59
N LEU A 23 -23.44 24.37 33.24
CA LEU A 23 -24.88 24.64 33.35
C LEU A 23 -25.20 25.84 34.26
N GLY A 24 -24.21 26.45 34.92
CA GLY A 24 -24.39 27.60 35.80
C GLY A 24 -25.18 27.29 37.08
N GLU A 25 -25.58 28.34 37.80
CA GLU A 25 -26.35 28.21 39.06
C GLU A 25 -27.83 27.89 38.84
N GLN A 26 -28.38 28.31 37.70
CA GLN A 26 -29.79 28.15 37.36
C GLN A 26 -29.97 27.70 35.91
N ARG A 27 -30.89 26.76 35.70
CA ARG A 27 -31.29 26.29 34.37
C ARG A 27 -32.76 26.58 34.09
N ILE A 28 -33.10 26.72 32.81
CA ILE A 28 -34.49 26.86 32.37
C ILE A 28 -35.21 25.52 32.61
N PHE A 29 -36.18 25.54 33.52
CA PHE A 29 -37.04 24.40 33.82
C PHE A 29 -38.27 24.36 32.91
N MET A 30 -38.81 25.53 32.58
CA MET A 30 -40.02 25.64 31.79
C MET A 30 -40.00 26.93 30.98
N THR A 31 -40.41 26.85 29.72
CA THR A 31 -40.67 28.03 28.88
C THR A 31 -42.16 28.06 28.57
N LEU A 32 -42.87 29.08 29.06
CA LEU A 32 -44.27 29.30 28.71
C LEU A 32 -44.35 30.32 27.59
N GLY A 33 -44.77 29.86 26.41
CA GLY A 33 -45.06 30.72 25.27
C GLY A 33 -46.53 31.15 25.28
N LYS A 34 -46.80 32.44 25.17
CA LYS A 34 -48.12 32.96 24.80
C LYS A 34 -48.05 33.50 23.38
N SER A 35 -48.90 32.95 22.53
CA SER A 35 -49.17 33.48 21.20
C SER A 35 -50.35 34.45 21.34
N SER A 36 -50.11 35.73 21.05
CA SER A 36 -51.18 36.72 20.92
C SER A 36 -51.51 36.91 19.44
N ARG A 37 -52.78 37.13 19.14
CA ARG A 37 -53.26 37.50 17.80
C ARG A 37 -54.40 38.49 17.94
N ASP A 38 -54.14 39.73 17.56
CA ASP A 38 -55.09 40.82 17.52
C ASP A 38 -55.74 40.89 16.13
N GLY A 39 -56.90 40.23 16.01
CA GLY A 39 -57.86 40.34 14.90
C GLY A 39 -57.35 39.86 13.53
N TRP A 40 -56.46 40.63 12.92
CA TRP A 40 -55.88 40.42 11.58
C TRP A 40 -54.37 40.71 11.50
N GLY A 41 -53.69 40.94 12.62
CA GLY A 41 -52.23 41.18 12.70
C GLY A 41 -51.35 39.90 12.73
N GLU A 42 -50.04 40.11 12.62
CA GLU A 42 -49.01 39.06 12.75
C GLU A 42 -49.04 38.41 14.14
N ARG A 43 -48.65 37.13 14.22
CA ARG A 43 -48.60 36.41 15.50
C ARG A 43 -47.38 36.87 16.29
N GLU A 44 -47.61 37.57 17.39
CA GLU A 44 -46.55 37.82 18.36
C GLU A 44 -46.42 36.63 19.32
N HIS A 45 -45.20 36.11 19.40
CA HIS A 45 -44.82 35.06 20.34
C HIS A 45 -43.99 35.68 21.47
N THR A 46 -44.56 35.72 22.67
CA THR A 46 -43.83 36.07 23.89
C THR A 46 -43.54 34.81 24.68
N SER A 47 -42.29 34.61 25.09
CA SER A 47 -41.90 33.47 25.91
C SER A 47 -41.39 33.94 27.27
N GLN A 48 -41.85 33.28 28.34
CA GLN A 48 -41.39 33.48 29.70
C GLN A 48 -40.64 32.22 30.16
N HIS A 49 -39.40 32.39 30.60
CA HIS A 49 -38.57 31.32 31.13
C HIS A 49 -38.66 31.27 32.65
N TYR A 50 -38.91 30.08 33.18
CA TYR A 50 -38.89 29.79 34.60
C TYR A 50 -37.62 29.00 34.91
N TYR A 51 -36.87 29.46 35.91
CA TYR A 51 -35.57 28.92 36.26
C TYR A 51 -35.66 28.05 37.51
N THR A 52 -34.82 27.02 37.58
CA THR A 52 -34.61 26.19 38.76
C THR A 52 -33.11 26.09 39.05
N LYS A 53 -32.75 25.79 40.30
CA LYS A 53 -31.36 25.63 40.68
C LYS A 53 -30.77 24.39 40.01
N THR A 54 -29.58 24.54 39.42
CA THR A 54 -28.86 23.43 38.78
C THR A 54 -28.44 22.39 39.84
N THR A 55 -28.74 21.13 39.57
CA THR A 55 -28.46 19.99 40.45
C THR A 55 -27.32 19.12 39.89
N ALA A 56 -26.82 18.16 40.70
CA ALA A 56 -25.81 17.21 40.22
C ALA A 56 -26.37 16.28 39.11
N GLU A 57 -27.65 15.89 39.23
CA GLU A 57 -28.37 15.07 38.27
C GLU A 57 -28.46 15.74 36.88
N ASP A 58 -28.52 17.07 36.83
CA ASP A 58 -28.52 17.81 35.57
C ASP A 58 -27.21 17.61 34.79
N TYR A 59 -26.08 17.55 35.51
CA TYR A 59 -24.79 17.23 34.91
C TYR A 59 -24.68 15.75 34.50
N ASP A 60 -25.32 14.83 35.23
CA ASP A 60 -25.37 13.41 34.83
C ASP A 60 -26.15 13.22 33.53
N ASN A 61 -27.28 13.93 33.39
CA ASN A 61 -28.06 13.95 32.15
C ASN A 61 -27.29 14.60 30.99
N LEU A 62 -26.57 15.70 31.26
CA LEU A 62 -25.70 16.33 30.27
C LEU A 62 -24.60 15.38 29.80
N PHE A 63 -23.95 14.68 30.72
CA PHE A 63 -22.90 13.71 30.42
C PHE A 63 -23.43 12.55 29.56
N ALA A 64 -24.56 11.96 29.94
CA ALA A 64 -25.20 10.90 29.16
C ALA A 64 -25.64 11.39 27.76
N SER A 65 -26.19 12.60 27.67
CA SER A 65 -26.54 13.24 26.39
C SER A 65 -25.30 13.46 25.51
N ARG A 66 -24.17 13.83 26.10
CA ARG A 66 -22.91 14.01 25.37
C ARG A 66 -22.39 12.68 24.81
N ILE A 67 -22.47 11.60 25.58
CA ILE A 67 -22.15 10.25 25.12
C ILE A 67 -22.99 9.88 23.89
N SER A 68 -24.31 10.02 23.96
CA SER A 68 -25.21 9.60 22.86
C SER A 68 -25.12 10.48 21.61
N ARG A 69 -24.59 11.70 21.73
CA ARG A 69 -24.32 12.61 20.61
C ARG A 69 -22.92 12.44 19.99
N THR A 70 -22.01 11.75 20.67
CA THR A 70 -20.63 11.57 20.21
C THR A 70 -20.61 10.69 18.97
N LYS A 71 -20.05 11.21 17.87
CA LYS A 71 -19.89 10.46 16.62
C LYS A 71 -18.42 10.49 16.20
N PRO A 72 -17.86 9.34 15.77
CA PRO A 72 -18.47 8.00 15.76
C PRO A 72 -18.61 7.40 17.18
N PRO A 73 -19.49 6.39 17.40
CA PRO A 73 -19.77 5.85 18.74
C PRO A 73 -18.54 5.32 19.51
N TYR A 74 -17.53 4.78 18.81
CA TYR A 74 -16.29 4.31 19.45
C TYR A 74 -15.41 5.45 20.00
N ALA A 75 -15.64 6.71 19.59
CA ALA A 75 -14.91 7.85 20.16
C ALA A 75 -15.34 8.19 21.60
N VAL A 76 -16.40 7.54 22.11
CA VAL A 76 -16.86 7.67 23.50
C VAL A 76 -15.79 7.23 24.50
N GLU A 77 -14.94 6.25 24.16
CA GLU A 77 -13.87 5.80 25.05
C GLU A 77 -12.89 6.92 25.40
N HIS A 78 -12.48 7.73 24.42
CA HIS A 78 -11.62 8.89 24.66
C HIS A 78 -12.28 9.93 25.56
N PHE A 79 -13.60 10.14 25.41
CA PHE A 79 -14.37 11.02 26.26
C PHE A 79 -14.46 10.50 27.70
N LEU A 80 -14.72 9.20 27.87
CA LEU A 80 -14.75 8.55 29.19
C LEU A 80 -13.38 8.59 29.87
N ASP A 81 -12.31 8.31 29.12
CA ASP A 81 -10.93 8.34 29.63
C ASP A 81 -10.51 9.74 30.09
N HIS A 82 -10.85 10.79 29.34
CA HIS A 82 -10.58 12.17 29.74
C HIS A 82 -11.21 12.49 31.10
N HIS A 83 -12.50 12.24 31.24
CA HIS A 83 -13.24 12.49 32.48
C HIS A 83 -12.74 11.64 33.65
N PHE A 84 -12.41 10.37 33.39
CA PHE A 84 -11.83 9.47 34.39
C PHE A 84 -10.47 9.98 34.89
N GLN A 85 -9.58 10.40 33.99
CA GLN A 85 -8.27 10.94 34.38
C GLN A 85 -8.39 12.26 35.14
N CYS A 86 -9.29 13.16 34.72
CA CYS A 86 -9.57 14.39 35.46
C CYS A 86 -10.12 14.11 36.87
N TYR A 87 -11.01 13.13 37.01
CA TYR A 87 -11.52 12.69 38.30
C TYR A 87 -10.39 12.15 39.20
N LEU A 88 -9.53 11.27 38.69
CA LEU A 88 -8.43 10.70 39.47
C LEU A 88 -7.38 11.73 39.88
N LYS A 89 -7.13 12.75 39.05
CA LYS A 89 -6.27 13.89 39.45
C LYS A 89 -6.82 14.62 40.67
N ARG A 90 -8.15 14.72 40.78
CA ARG A 90 -8.83 15.38 41.91
C ARG A 90 -9.00 14.46 43.12
N PHE A 91 -9.24 13.18 42.88
CA PHE A 91 -9.47 12.16 43.90
C PHE A 91 -8.60 10.91 43.66
N PRO A 92 -7.31 10.95 44.00
CA PRO A 92 -6.41 9.79 43.83
C PRO A 92 -6.92 8.57 44.61
N GLY A 93 -6.92 7.38 43.99
CA GLY A 93 -7.36 6.12 44.61
C GLY A 93 -8.88 5.94 44.72
N ALA A 94 -9.67 6.79 44.07
CA ALA A 94 -11.14 6.70 44.05
C ALA A 94 -11.69 6.05 42.76
N GLU A 95 -10.91 5.21 42.07
CA GLU A 95 -11.26 4.60 40.77
C GLU A 95 -12.60 3.87 40.84
N LYS A 96 -12.78 3.06 41.90
CA LYS A 96 -14.00 2.29 42.12
C LYS A 96 -15.24 3.16 42.27
N THR A 97 -15.09 4.38 42.79
CA THR A 97 -16.21 5.32 42.98
C THR A 97 -16.67 5.87 41.64
N PHE A 98 -15.74 6.23 40.74
CA PHE A 98 -16.06 6.65 39.39
C PHE A 98 -16.75 5.55 38.59
N PHE A 99 -16.23 4.32 38.62
CA PHE A 99 -16.84 3.20 37.90
C PHE A 99 -18.24 2.88 38.40
N LYS A 100 -18.49 2.96 39.71
CA LYS A 100 -19.84 2.82 40.27
C LYS A 100 -20.77 3.94 39.78
N HIS A 101 -20.28 5.17 39.68
CA HIS A 101 -21.06 6.30 39.17
C HIS A 101 -21.48 6.05 37.71
N ILE A 102 -20.54 5.70 36.84
CA ILE A 102 -20.85 5.37 35.43
C ILE A 102 -21.84 4.19 35.35
N LYS A 103 -21.60 3.12 36.12
CA LYS A 103 -22.42 1.90 36.09
C LYS A 103 -23.84 2.09 36.62
N PHE A 104 -24.02 2.83 37.71
CA PHE A 104 -25.30 2.90 38.43
C PHE A 104 -26.06 4.21 38.23
N VAL A 105 -25.43 5.24 37.66
CA VAL A 105 -26.08 6.53 37.39
C VAL A 105 -26.16 6.80 35.88
N VAL A 106 -25.03 6.76 35.17
CA VAL A 106 -24.98 7.13 33.74
C VAL A 106 -25.60 6.07 32.83
N LEU A 107 -25.24 4.79 33.01
CA LEU A 107 -25.78 3.69 32.19
C LEU A 107 -27.33 3.62 32.22
N PRO A 108 -28.02 3.71 33.37
CA PRO A 108 -29.48 3.75 33.40
C PRO A 108 -30.10 4.91 32.61
N ILE A 109 -29.44 6.08 32.56
CA ILE A 109 -29.91 7.22 31.76
C ILE A 109 -29.83 6.89 30.25
N LEU A 110 -28.71 6.31 29.80
CA LEU A 110 -28.51 5.88 28.42
C LEU A 110 -29.49 4.78 27.99
N GLN A 111 -29.75 3.82 28.88
CA GLN A 111 -30.71 2.73 28.66
C GLN A 111 -32.14 3.25 28.49
N LYS A 112 -32.56 4.24 29.30
CA LYS A 112 -33.87 4.90 29.13
C LYS A 112 -34.01 5.60 27.77
N GLY A 113 -32.91 6.16 27.24
CA GLY A 113 -32.86 6.79 25.92
C GLY A 113 -32.83 5.82 24.73
N LYS A 114 -32.81 4.50 24.96
CA LYS A 114 -32.69 3.45 23.92
C LYS A 114 -31.41 3.56 23.07
N HIS A 115 -30.31 4.06 23.65
CA HIS A 115 -29.02 4.22 22.97
C HIS A 115 -28.17 2.94 23.01
N THR A 116 -28.68 1.83 22.44
CA THR A 116 -28.10 0.47 22.62
C THR A 116 -26.62 0.35 22.26
N VAL A 117 -26.17 0.96 21.16
CA VAL A 117 -24.76 0.93 20.74
C VAL A 117 -23.85 1.62 21.76
N TYR A 118 -24.29 2.75 22.32
CA TYR A 118 -23.50 3.50 23.31
C TYR A 118 -23.47 2.81 24.67
N VAL A 119 -24.54 2.10 25.03
CA VAL A 119 -24.57 1.25 26.23
C VAL A 119 -23.50 0.16 26.12
N GLN A 120 -23.40 -0.52 24.98
CA GLN A 120 -22.38 -1.55 24.74
C GLN A 120 -20.95 -1.01 24.88
N VAL A 121 -20.65 0.14 24.25
CA VAL A 121 -19.32 0.77 24.33
C VAL A 121 -18.95 1.16 25.77
N VAL A 122 -19.90 1.69 26.55
CA VAL A 122 -19.65 2.06 27.95
C VAL A 122 -19.48 0.82 28.83
N GLU A 123 -20.22 -0.27 28.57
CA GLU A 123 -20.08 -1.55 29.27
C GLU A 123 -18.72 -2.20 29.00
N GLU A 124 -18.28 -2.24 27.73
CA GLU A 124 -16.95 -2.73 27.34
C GLU A 124 -15.84 -1.92 28.01
N TRP A 125 -15.94 -0.58 27.98
CA TRP A 125 -15.00 0.31 28.67
C TRP A 125 -14.93 0.05 30.19
N LEU A 126 -16.07 -0.21 30.84
CA LEU A 126 -16.09 -0.52 32.27
C LEU A 126 -15.40 -1.85 32.60
N ASP A 127 -15.56 -2.86 31.75
CA ASP A 127 -14.96 -4.18 31.94
C ASP A 127 -13.42 -4.12 31.77
N ASP A 128 -12.93 -3.39 30.78
CA ASP A 128 -11.51 -3.15 30.56
C ASP A 128 -10.85 -2.46 31.76
N LYS A 129 -11.50 -1.41 32.30
CA LYS A 129 -10.96 -0.66 33.44
C LYS A 129 -11.14 -1.38 34.79
N GLN A 130 -12.09 -2.29 34.94
CA GLN A 130 -12.24 -3.10 36.17
C GLN A 130 -11.25 -4.27 36.23
N ASN A 131 -10.81 -4.77 35.07
CA ASN A 131 -9.72 -5.74 34.96
C ASN A 131 -8.32 -5.10 35.11
N TYR A 132 -8.25 -3.78 35.30
CA TYR A 132 -7.02 -3.02 35.53
C TYR A 132 -6.66 -2.96 37.03
N ASN A 133 -5.46 -3.43 37.39
CA ASN A 133 -4.98 -3.50 38.78
C ASN A 133 -3.98 -2.35 39.10
N PRO A 134 -4.34 -1.37 39.95
CA PRO A 134 -3.52 -0.20 40.26
C PRO A 134 -2.33 -0.45 41.20
N ALA A 135 -2.10 -1.68 41.67
CA ALA A 135 -0.91 -2.04 42.46
C ALA A 135 0.42 -1.96 41.68
N LYS A 136 0.39 -1.67 40.37
CA LYS A 136 1.55 -1.40 39.52
C LYS A 136 1.95 0.10 39.42
N ALA A 137 1.42 0.96 40.29
CA ALA A 137 1.60 2.42 40.19
C ALA A 137 2.88 3.01 40.82
N TYR A 138 3.78 2.20 41.40
CA TYR A 138 5.16 2.62 41.57
C TYR A 138 6.00 1.90 40.53
N LEU A 139 6.33 2.60 39.44
CA LEU A 139 7.36 2.14 38.53
C LEU A 139 8.60 1.85 39.38
N THR A 140 9.00 0.59 39.40
CA THR A 140 10.26 0.16 40.02
C THR A 140 11.41 0.94 39.37
N ALA A 141 12.56 1.02 40.05
CA ALA A 141 13.72 1.71 39.48
C ALA A 141 14.10 1.21 38.07
N ASN A 142 13.82 -0.07 37.78
CA ASN A 142 14.02 -0.67 36.47
C ASN A 142 12.97 -0.23 35.45
N GLU A 143 11.68 -0.20 35.80
CA GLU A 143 10.63 0.29 34.90
C GLU A 143 10.76 1.80 34.61
N LYS A 144 11.28 2.58 35.58
CA LYS A 144 11.66 3.99 35.34
C LYS A 144 12.84 4.09 34.37
N LEU A 145 13.83 3.20 34.48
CA LEU A 145 14.93 3.15 33.52
C LEU A 145 14.45 2.74 32.12
N ASP A 146 13.53 1.80 32.02
CA ASP A 146 13.01 1.33 30.74
C ASP A 146 12.20 2.44 30.05
N LYS A 147 11.43 3.25 30.78
CA LYS A 147 10.80 4.47 30.22
C LYS A 147 11.79 5.50 29.68
N ILE A 148 12.94 5.67 30.34
CA ILE A 148 14.00 6.57 29.83
C ILE A 148 14.58 6.02 28.52
N LEU A 149 14.72 4.69 28.40
CA LEU A 149 15.24 4.03 27.20
C LEU A 149 14.23 4.07 26.05
N GLU A 150 12.95 3.85 26.33
CA GLU A 150 11.85 4.00 25.38
C GLU A 150 11.79 5.43 24.83
N PHE A 151 11.85 6.43 25.70
CA PHE A 151 11.92 7.84 25.29
C PHE A 151 13.12 8.15 24.38
N LEU A 152 14.29 7.57 24.68
CA LEU A 152 15.49 7.72 23.83
C LEU A 152 15.33 7.01 22.47
N ALA A 153 14.67 5.86 22.43
CA ALA A 153 14.40 5.12 21.20
C ALA A 153 13.41 5.86 20.29
N GLU A 154 12.38 6.47 20.87
CA GLU A 154 11.39 7.29 20.16
C GLU A 154 11.95 8.63 19.66
N ASN A 155 13.04 9.12 20.26
CA ASN A 155 13.64 10.41 19.94
C ASN A 155 15.10 10.29 19.45
N PRO A 156 15.35 9.62 18.31
CA PRO A 156 16.71 9.25 17.85
C PRO A 156 17.61 10.45 17.45
N VAL A 157 17.05 11.65 17.33
CA VAL A 157 17.78 12.89 17.00
C VAL A 157 18.33 13.59 18.24
N ARG A 158 17.84 13.24 19.45
CA ARG A 158 18.27 13.89 20.69
C ARG A 158 19.70 13.51 21.03
N VAL A 159 20.50 14.54 21.30
CA VAL A 159 21.93 14.42 21.57
C VAL A 159 22.18 14.21 23.06
N ASN A 160 21.51 14.92 23.96
CA ASN A 160 21.89 14.91 25.38
C ASN A 160 20.70 14.50 26.27
N ILE A 161 20.86 13.46 27.10
CA ILE A 161 19.91 13.13 28.18
C ILE A 161 20.54 13.51 29.51
N ASN A 162 20.20 14.69 30.02
CA ASN A 162 20.68 15.15 31.32
C ASN A 162 19.56 14.93 32.38
N PRO A 163 19.87 15.05 33.68
CA PRO A 163 18.85 14.90 34.74
C PRO A 163 17.64 15.83 34.58
N HIS A 164 17.82 17.00 33.96
CA HIS A 164 16.74 17.96 33.71
C HIS A 164 15.76 17.44 32.65
N THR A 165 16.27 16.86 31.56
CA THR A 165 15.46 16.22 30.52
C THR A 165 14.70 15.01 31.07
N ILE A 166 15.33 14.19 31.91
CA ILE A 166 14.67 13.05 32.57
C ILE A 166 13.53 13.56 33.46
N HIS A 167 13.80 14.58 34.27
CA HIS A 167 12.83 15.14 35.19
C HIS A 167 11.64 15.80 34.48
N GLU A 168 11.90 16.68 33.50
CA GLU A 168 10.86 17.49 32.89
C GLU A 168 10.18 16.85 31.68
N GLU A 169 10.94 16.16 30.83
CA GLU A 169 10.43 15.67 29.54
C GLU A 169 10.02 14.20 29.62
N VAL A 170 10.84 13.33 30.20
CA VAL A 170 10.53 11.88 30.29
C VAL A 170 9.43 11.61 31.31
N PHE A 171 9.51 12.28 32.47
CA PHE A 171 8.58 12.06 33.57
C PHE A 171 7.64 13.24 33.84
N GLY A 172 7.72 14.34 33.11
CA GLY A 172 6.75 15.44 33.26
C GLY A 172 6.70 16.05 34.66
N LYS A 173 7.81 16.05 35.41
CA LYS A 173 7.95 16.45 36.84
C LYS A 173 7.24 15.52 37.84
N ASN A 174 6.89 14.30 37.44
CA ASN A 174 6.27 13.29 38.30
C ASN A 174 7.28 12.53 39.20
N ILE A 175 8.58 12.81 39.08
CA ILE A 175 9.65 12.32 39.97
C ILE A 175 10.44 13.51 40.51
N THR A 176 11.21 13.34 41.60
CA THR A 176 12.03 14.45 42.11
C THR A 176 13.29 14.67 41.26
N PHE A 177 13.86 15.88 41.27
CA PHE A 177 15.10 16.16 40.54
C PHE A 177 16.29 15.32 41.05
N GLN A 178 16.33 15.03 42.36
CA GLN A 178 17.33 14.16 42.95
C GLN A 178 17.18 12.71 42.47
N GLU A 179 15.95 12.23 42.35
CA GLU A 179 15.66 10.91 41.78
C GLU A 179 16.02 10.83 40.29
N ALA A 180 15.83 11.91 39.54
CA ALA A 180 16.29 12.00 38.15
C ALA A 180 17.83 11.96 38.03
N GLN A 181 18.56 12.57 38.98
CA GLN A 181 20.03 12.46 39.05
C GLN A 181 20.48 11.03 39.35
N GLU A 182 19.80 10.33 40.26
CA GLU A 182 20.09 8.92 40.58
C GLU A 182 19.80 8.00 39.40
N LEU A 183 18.67 8.19 38.72
CA LEU A 183 18.32 7.44 37.51
C LEU A 183 19.33 7.68 36.38
N HIS A 184 19.79 8.92 36.19
CA HIS A 184 20.84 9.24 35.23
C HIS A 184 22.16 8.52 35.55
N GLN A 185 22.56 8.47 36.82
CA GLN A 185 23.76 7.72 37.23
C GLN A 185 23.59 6.21 37.04
N LYS A 186 22.42 5.66 37.41
CA LYS A 186 22.11 4.24 37.19
C LYS A 186 22.09 3.88 35.70
N LEU A 187 21.59 4.78 34.85
CA LEU A 187 21.58 4.61 33.40
C LEU A 187 23.01 4.47 32.87
N LEU A 188 23.93 5.34 33.29
CA LEU A 188 25.35 5.30 32.92
C LEU A 188 26.06 4.04 33.41
N VAL A 189 25.79 3.61 34.65
CA VAL A 189 26.42 2.43 35.26
C VAL A 189 25.84 1.13 34.69
N SER A 190 24.57 1.13 34.27
CA SER A 190 23.88 -0.07 33.76
C SER A 190 24.42 -0.61 32.44
N GLY A 191 25.19 0.18 31.69
CA GLY A 191 25.66 -0.16 30.35
C GLY A 191 24.57 -0.15 29.27
N LYS A 192 23.30 0.11 29.64
CA LYS A 192 22.16 0.22 28.72
C LYS A 192 22.15 1.50 27.88
N VAL A 193 23.15 2.37 27.98
CA VAL A 193 23.30 3.57 27.14
C VAL A 193 24.77 3.80 26.84
N ARG A 194 25.13 4.04 25.57
CA ARG A 194 26.50 4.36 25.15
C ARG A 194 26.60 5.84 24.82
N VAL A 195 27.64 6.51 25.35
CA VAL A 195 27.94 7.92 25.05
C VAL A 195 28.96 7.97 23.91
N ILE A 196 28.58 8.57 22.77
CA ILE A 196 29.47 8.82 21.63
C ILE A 196 29.56 10.33 21.41
N GLY A 197 30.70 10.93 21.74
CA GLY A 197 30.85 12.38 21.74
C GLY A 197 29.93 13.05 22.77
N HIS A 198 28.93 13.81 22.31
CA HIS A 198 27.90 14.42 23.14
C HIS A 198 26.57 13.67 23.11
N ARG A 199 26.50 12.51 22.41
CA ARG A 199 25.27 11.75 22.10
C ARG A 199 25.05 10.56 23.02
N TYR A 200 23.87 10.45 23.62
CA TYR A 200 23.43 9.26 24.36
C TYR A 200 22.62 8.34 23.45
N ILE A 201 23.02 7.07 23.33
CA ILE A 201 22.33 6.06 22.50
C ILE A 201 21.87 4.92 23.41
N ALA A 202 20.56 4.68 23.49
CA ALA A 202 19.99 3.58 24.25
C ALA A 202 20.38 2.21 23.66
N HIS A 203 20.94 1.36 24.51
CA HIS A 203 21.19 -0.06 24.30
C HIS A 203 19.97 -0.86 24.83
N SER A 204 19.00 -1.10 23.94
CA SER A 204 18.08 -2.22 24.05
C SER A 204 18.83 -3.51 23.67
N VAL A 205 18.32 -4.69 24.05
CA VAL A 205 18.82 -5.99 23.55
C VAL A 205 18.72 -6.07 22.01
N GLU A 206 17.81 -5.28 21.43
CA GLU A 206 17.71 -5.03 20.00
C GLU A 206 18.86 -4.16 19.47
N THR A 207 19.52 -3.36 20.31
CA THR A 207 20.65 -2.50 19.93
C THR A 207 21.94 -3.30 19.74
N ASP A 208 22.19 -4.35 20.53
CA ASP A 208 23.30 -5.28 20.27
C ASP A 208 23.12 -5.96 18.92
N THR A 209 21.88 -6.33 18.61
CA THR A 209 21.45 -6.93 17.35
C THR A 209 21.59 -5.92 16.20
N PHE A 210 21.09 -4.70 16.37
CA PHE A 210 21.21 -3.56 15.44
C PHE A 210 22.66 -3.15 15.17
N LEU A 211 23.53 -3.17 16.19
CA LEU A 211 24.97 -2.90 16.05
C LEU A 211 25.72 -4.07 15.43
N GLN A 212 25.33 -5.33 15.70
CA GLN A 212 25.84 -6.52 14.99
C GLN A 212 25.49 -6.50 13.50
N TYR A 213 24.33 -5.94 13.14
CA TYR A 213 23.87 -5.80 11.75
C TYR A 213 24.23 -4.44 11.11
N GLY A 214 25.18 -3.71 11.69
CA GLY A 214 25.87 -2.58 11.03
C GLY A 214 25.40 -1.18 11.43
N GLY A 215 24.41 -1.04 12.32
CA GLY A 215 23.86 0.25 12.75
C GLY A 215 23.47 1.17 11.59
N PHE A 216 23.16 2.43 11.87
CA PHE A 216 22.99 3.44 10.80
C PHE A 216 24.36 3.79 10.21
N SER A 217 24.84 2.97 9.28
CA SER A 217 26.05 3.29 8.52
C SER A 217 25.75 4.36 7.48
N ARG A 218 26.02 5.62 7.85
CA ARG A 218 26.55 6.61 6.91
C ARG A 218 28.01 6.88 7.30
N GLY A 219 28.91 6.14 6.66
CA GLY A 219 30.31 6.51 6.42
C GLY A 219 31.22 6.65 7.65
N SER A 220 31.98 5.60 7.97
CA SER A 220 33.43 5.55 7.71
C SER A 220 34.03 4.33 8.40
N ASN A 221 34.95 3.67 7.70
CA ASN A 221 35.83 2.66 8.26
C ASN A 221 36.55 3.22 9.49
N THR A 222 36.65 2.43 10.57
CA THR A 222 37.88 1.94 11.22
C THR A 222 37.56 1.48 12.66
N ILE A 223 38.24 0.41 13.09
CA ILE A 223 38.43 -0.08 14.47
C ILE A 223 37.40 -1.11 14.97
N ALA A 224 37.65 -2.36 14.55
CA ALA A 224 37.51 -3.51 15.44
C ALA A 224 38.61 -3.47 16.53
N ASN A 225 38.32 -4.13 17.67
CA ASN A 225 39.19 -4.42 18.82
C ASN A 225 39.15 -3.43 20.00
N SER A 226 38.21 -3.66 20.92
CA SER A 226 38.36 -3.64 22.39
C SER A 226 36.93 -3.64 22.96
N LEU A 227 36.42 -4.68 23.62
CA LEU A 227 36.62 -4.91 25.05
C LEU A 227 36.09 -6.30 25.41
N THR A 228 36.99 -7.26 25.54
CA THR A 228 36.82 -8.42 26.43
C THR A 228 37.14 -8.00 27.87
N GLN A 229 36.45 -8.62 28.85
CA GLN A 229 36.51 -8.43 30.31
C GLN A 229 35.48 -7.39 30.79
N THR A 230 34.44 -7.74 31.55
CA THR A 230 34.57 -8.16 32.96
C THR A 230 33.36 -8.99 33.44
N LYS A 231 33.68 -9.88 34.38
CA LYS A 231 32.91 -10.88 35.12
C LYS A 231 31.58 -10.42 35.76
N GLY A 232 30.55 -11.27 35.67
CA GLY A 232 29.97 -11.88 36.87
C GLY A 232 28.54 -11.49 37.28
N ILE A 233 27.51 -12.07 36.63
CA ILE A 233 26.29 -12.55 37.31
C ILE A 233 25.93 -13.91 36.69
N SER A 234 25.91 -14.94 37.52
CA SER A 234 25.61 -16.32 37.15
C SER A 234 24.10 -16.60 37.14
N MET A 235 23.64 -17.13 36.01
CA MET A 235 22.63 -18.17 35.84
C MET A 235 21.19 -17.93 36.33
N ILE A 236 20.33 -17.46 35.42
CA ILE A 236 19.17 -18.27 35.05
C ILE A 236 19.67 -19.19 33.94
N SER A 237 19.69 -20.49 34.21
CA SER A 237 20.12 -21.52 33.27
C SER A 237 19.36 -21.39 31.95
N LYS A 238 20.10 -21.28 30.84
CA LYS A 238 19.57 -21.54 29.50
C LYS A 238 18.90 -22.92 29.52
N PRO A 239 17.67 -23.08 29.02
CA PRO A 239 17.12 -24.41 28.79
C PRO A 239 18.04 -25.16 27.82
N ASN A 240 18.15 -26.46 28.06
CA ASN A 240 19.05 -27.38 27.37
C ASN A 240 18.80 -27.34 25.85
N PRO A 241 19.83 -27.19 24.97
CA PRO A 241 19.64 -27.09 23.51
C PRO A 241 19.09 -28.35 22.81
N GLN A 242 18.79 -29.42 23.55
CA GLN A 242 18.41 -30.72 23.00
C GLN A 242 16.88 -30.97 22.93
N GLU A 243 16.04 -30.02 23.35
CA GLU A 243 14.57 -30.19 23.36
C GLU A 243 13.76 -29.16 22.52
N GLN A 244 14.42 -28.30 21.74
CA GLN A 244 13.73 -27.40 20.80
C GLN A 244 13.52 -28.08 19.44
N GLY A 245 12.29 -28.02 18.91
CA GLY A 245 12.00 -28.43 17.55
C GLY A 245 12.68 -27.51 16.53
N ASP A 246 13.22 -28.06 15.45
CA ASP A 246 13.76 -27.23 14.35
C ASP A 246 12.63 -26.59 13.53
N VAL A 247 11.45 -27.23 13.52
CA VAL A 247 10.29 -26.86 12.71
C VAL A 247 9.04 -26.79 13.57
N PHE A 248 8.33 -25.66 13.53
CA PHE A 248 7.00 -25.52 14.12
C PHE A 248 5.94 -25.47 13.04
N ILE A 249 4.80 -26.12 13.26
CA ILE A 249 3.67 -26.08 12.33
C ILE A 249 2.52 -25.31 12.99
N SER A 250 2.26 -24.12 12.46
CA SER A 250 1.15 -23.24 12.83
C SER A 250 -0.06 -23.54 11.94
N TYR A 251 -1.18 -23.89 12.56
CA TYR A 251 -2.43 -24.22 11.87
C TYR A 251 -3.64 -23.78 12.72
N SER A 252 -4.84 -23.79 12.13
CA SER A 252 -6.08 -23.49 12.84
C SER A 252 -6.91 -24.75 13.11
N TRP A 253 -7.58 -24.77 14.26
CA TRP A 253 -8.51 -25.85 14.61
C TRP A 253 -9.84 -25.65 13.89
N ASP A 254 -9.87 -26.08 12.62
CA ASP A 254 -11.04 -25.91 11.74
C ASP A 254 -12.07 -27.03 11.97
N ASN A 255 -11.61 -28.28 11.81
CA ASN A 255 -12.39 -29.48 12.03
C ASN A 255 -11.45 -30.68 12.28
N GLU A 256 -12.01 -31.78 12.79
CA GLU A 256 -11.23 -32.97 13.16
C GLU A 256 -10.47 -33.57 11.96
N ALA A 257 -11.05 -33.55 10.76
CA ALA A 257 -10.37 -34.07 9.57
C ALA A 257 -9.13 -33.24 9.21
N HIS A 258 -9.20 -31.90 9.32
CA HIS A 258 -8.07 -31.00 9.12
C HIS A 258 -6.99 -31.23 10.19
N GLU A 259 -7.38 -31.36 11.47
CA GLU A 259 -6.44 -31.67 12.55
C GLU A 259 -5.72 -33.01 12.33
N GLN A 260 -6.44 -34.05 11.89
CA GLN A 260 -5.86 -35.34 11.56
C GLN A 260 -4.88 -35.26 10.37
N LYS A 261 -5.22 -34.49 9.32
CA LYS A 261 -4.31 -34.21 8.20
C LYS A 261 -3.03 -33.53 8.67
N VAL A 262 -3.13 -32.49 9.51
CA VAL A 262 -1.96 -31.81 10.08
C VAL A 262 -1.12 -32.76 10.94
N GLY A 263 -1.76 -33.61 11.75
CA GLY A 263 -1.06 -34.63 12.54
C GLY A 263 -0.31 -35.65 11.68
N ALA A 264 -0.95 -36.14 10.61
CA ALA A 264 -0.31 -37.04 9.64
C ALA A 264 0.88 -36.38 8.93
N PHE A 265 0.72 -35.12 8.52
CA PHE A 265 1.78 -34.32 7.92
C PHE A 265 2.95 -34.08 8.88
N THR A 266 2.67 -33.79 10.15
CA THR A 266 3.71 -33.67 11.20
C THR A 266 4.50 -34.97 11.33
N ASN A 267 3.82 -36.12 11.34
CA ASN A 267 4.48 -37.43 11.36
C ASN A 267 5.31 -37.70 10.11
N HIS A 268 4.84 -37.28 8.94
CA HIS A 268 5.59 -37.37 7.69
C HIS A 268 6.92 -36.61 7.77
N LEU A 269 6.89 -35.35 8.25
CA LEU A 269 8.11 -34.56 8.45
C LEU A 269 9.08 -35.23 9.44
N ARG A 270 8.57 -35.76 10.55
CA ARG A 270 9.39 -36.46 11.56
C ARG A 270 10.02 -37.74 11.02
N LYS A 271 9.29 -38.51 10.22
CA LYS A 271 9.84 -39.71 9.54
C LYS A 271 10.95 -39.36 8.55
N ASN A 272 10.92 -38.16 7.97
CA ASN A 272 11.94 -37.64 7.07
C ASN A 272 13.06 -36.87 7.82
N GLY A 273 13.14 -36.96 9.15
CA GLY A 273 14.25 -36.44 9.95
C GLY A 273 14.09 -35.01 10.46
N PHE A 274 12.98 -34.34 10.17
CA PHE A 274 12.72 -32.99 10.70
C PHE A 274 12.12 -33.10 12.10
N ASN A 275 12.70 -32.41 13.09
CA ASN A 275 12.12 -32.33 14.44
C ASN A 275 10.92 -31.35 14.46
N ALA A 276 9.82 -31.78 13.83
CA ALA A 276 8.60 -31.00 13.69
C ALA A 276 7.71 -31.11 14.94
N GLN A 277 7.13 -29.97 15.33
CA GLN A 277 6.22 -29.85 16.48
C GLN A 277 4.94 -29.11 16.09
N ILE A 278 3.81 -29.55 16.65
CA ILE A 278 2.51 -28.86 16.61
C ILE A 278 2.07 -28.50 18.03
N ASP A 279 1.17 -27.54 18.14
CA ASP A 279 0.53 -27.14 19.39
C ASP A 279 -0.11 -28.31 20.15
N LYS A 280 -0.72 -29.30 19.47
CA LYS A 280 -1.37 -30.47 20.06
C LYS A 280 -0.39 -31.40 20.78
N MET A 281 0.88 -31.39 20.41
CA MET A 281 1.94 -32.08 21.15
C MET A 281 2.31 -31.35 22.44
N ILE A 282 2.10 -30.03 22.47
CA ILE A 282 2.44 -29.16 23.60
C ILE A 282 1.24 -29.03 24.56
N SER A 283 0.00 -29.06 24.06
CA SER A 283 -1.23 -29.00 24.88
C SER A 283 -1.48 -30.29 25.68
N GLN A 284 -0.83 -31.40 25.33
CA GLN A 284 -0.75 -32.58 26.21
C GLN A 284 0.02 -32.31 27.52
N GLN A 285 0.71 -31.16 27.63
CA GLN A 285 1.45 -30.71 28.81
C GLN A 285 0.82 -29.46 29.46
N GLU A 286 -0.13 -28.75 28.81
CA GLU A 286 -0.74 -27.50 29.29
C GLU A 286 -2.24 -27.39 28.87
N THR A 287 -3.13 -27.03 29.80
CA THR A 287 -4.61 -27.16 29.66
C THR A 287 -5.30 -26.13 28.75
N ALA A 288 -4.62 -25.07 28.29
CA ALA A 288 -5.23 -24.05 27.42
C ALA A 288 -4.19 -23.43 26.46
N THR A 289 -4.28 -23.78 25.17
CA THR A 289 -3.49 -23.20 24.08
C THR A 289 -4.39 -22.31 23.20
N ASN A 290 -4.12 -21.01 23.18
CA ASN A 290 -4.79 -20.04 22.29
C ASN A 290 -3.88 -19.72 21.08
N PHE A 291 -4.47 -19.30 19.96
CA PHE A 291 -3.83 -18.82 18.73
C PHE A 291 -2.66 -17.86 19.00
N MET A 292 -2.82 -16.94 19.95
CA MET A 292 -1.76 -16.02 20.37
C MET A 292 -0.51 -16.75 20.90
N LYS A 293 -0.68 -17.70 21.81
CA LYS A 293 0.43 -18.47 22.40
C LYS A 293 1.14 -19.31 21.34
N MET A 294 0.42 -19.80 20.33
CA MET A 294 1.00 -20.51 19.19
C MET A 294 1.85 -19.58 18.32
N MET A 295 1.36 -18.37 18.04
CA MET A 295 2.08 -17.38 17.24
C MET A 295 3.39 -16.95 17.92
N TYR A 296 3.36 -16.66 19.23
CA TYR A 296 4.57 -16.35 19.99
C TYR A 296 5.56 -17.52 20.02
N LYS A 297 5.09 -18.76 20.20
CA LYS A 297 5.97 -19.95 20.16
C LYS A 297 6.60 -20.14 18.78
N ALA A 298 5.83 -19.94 17.71
CA ALA A 298 6.33 -19.98 16.33
C ALA A 298 7.43 -18.93 16.09
N MET A 299 7.25 -17.71 16.61
CA MET A 299 8.20 -16.61 16.42
C MET A 299 9.51 -16.79 17.20
N PHE A 300 9.48 -17.30 18.43
CA PHE A 300 10.67 -17.24 19.30
C PHE A 300 11.33 -18.59 19.62
N GLY A 301 10.67 -19.72 19.31
CA GLY A 301 11.11 -21.05 19.73
C GLY A 301 11.77 -21.92 18.65
N HIS A 302 11.70 -21.53 17.37
CA HIS A 302 11.97 -22.45 16.25
C HIS A 302 12.67 -21.78 15.07
N SER A 303 13.55 -22.53 14.38
CA SER A 303 14.30 -22.05 13.21
C SER A 303 13.47 -21.95 11.94
N LYS A 304 12.47 -22.83 11.78
CA LYS A 304 11.52 -22.84 10.66
C LYS A 304 10.10 -22.88 11.18
N VAL A 305 9.20 -22.19 10.50
CA VAL A 305 7.77 -22.19 10.80
C VAL A 305 7.01 -22.52 9.52
N ILE A 306 6.25 -23.60 9.55
CA ILE A 306 5.28 -23.94 8.51
C ILE A 306 3.94 -23.34 8.91
N VAL A 307 3.31 -22.58 8.03
CA VAL A 307 1.96 -22.03 8.24
C VAL A 307 1.00 -22.78 7.31
N VAL A 308 0.10 -23.56 7.88
CA VAL A 308 -0.92 -24.32 7.14
C VAL A 308 -2.12 -23.40 6.90
N LEU A 309 -2.33 -23.04 5.64
CA LEU A 309 -3.43 -22.20 5.21
C LEU A 309 -4.71 -23.03 5.06
N SER A 310 -5.80 -22.49 5.59
CA SER A 310 -7.14 -23.08 5.54
C SER A 310 -8.20 -21.98 5.66
N ALA A 311 -9.46 -22.33 5.45
CA ALA A 311 -10.55 -21.35 5.53
C ALA A 311 -10.70 -20.78 6.94
N GLY A 312 -10.56 -21.61 7.98
CA GLY A 312 -10.60 -21.11 9.36
C GLY A 312 -9.36 -20.32 9.76
N TYR A 313 -8.18 -20.63 9.18
CA TYR A 313 -6.98 -19.82 9.36
C TYR A 313 -7.19 -18.41 8.79
N LYS A 314 -7.73 -18.33 7.56
CA LYS A 314 -8.08 -17.06 6.92
C LYS A 314 -9.07 -16.26 7.73
N LEU A 315 -10.18 -16.88 8.15
CA LEU A 315 -11.20 -16.18 8.94
C LEU A 315 -10.62 -15.58 10.22
N LYS A 316 -9.78 -16.34 10.93
CA LYS A 316 -9.08 -15.83 12.13
C LYS A 316 -8.17 -14.67 11.74
N ALA A 317 -7.23 -14.89 10.82
CA ALA A 317 -6.26 -13.88 10.38
C ALA A 317 -6.90 -12.57 9.88
N ASP A 318 -7.99 -12.65 9.10
CA ASP A 318 -8.67 -11.49 8.52
C ASP A 318 -9.68 -10.85 9.49
N SER A 319 -10.23 -11.60 10.47
CA SER A 319 -11.10 -11.04 11.51
C SER A 319 -10.38 -10.02 12.41
N PHE A 320 -9.05 -10.09 12.46
CA PHE A 320 -8.18 -9.12 13.14
C PHE A 320 -8.03 -7.78 12.39
N ARG A 321 -8.68 -7.60 11.24
CA ARG A 321 -8.66 -6.35 10.44
C ARG A 321 -9.56 -5.22 11.01
N GLY A 322 -10.26 -5.48 12.13
CA GLY A 322 -11.26 -4.57 12.73
C GLY A 322 -10.77 -3.59 13.80
N GLY A 323 -9.47 -3.49 14.07
CA GLY A 323 -8.89 -2.51 15.01
C GLY A 323 -8.18 -3.09 16.24
N VAL A 324 -8.26 -4.39 16.49
CA VAL A 324 -7.39 -5.11 17.44
C VAL A 324 -6.85 -6.35 16.72
N GLY A 325 -5.71 -6.17 16.06
CA GLY A 325 -5.06 -7.20 15.26
C GLY A 325 -3.56 -7.06 15.26
N GLU A 326 -3.01 -6.52 16.34
CA GLU A 326 -1.57 -6.29 16.51
C GLU A 326 -0.81 -7.60 16.32
N GLU A 327 -1.37 -8.72 16.73
CA GLU A 327 -0.69 -10.01 16.71
C GLU A 327 -0.52 -10.56 15.29
N PHE A 328 -1.56 -10.56 14.46
CA PHE A 328 -1.38 -10.97 13.06
C PHE A 328 -0.43 -10.01 12.32
N GLN A 329 -0.45 -8.71 12.66
CA GLN A 329 0.54 -7.75 12.14
C GLN A 329 1.96 -8.07 12.62
N LEU A 330 2.16 -8.51 13.86
CA LEU A 330 3.45 -8.98 14.38
C LEU A 330 3.96 -10.20 13.59
N LEU A 331 3.08 -11.15 13.27
CA LEU A 331 3.44 -12.29 12.40
C LEU A 331 3.87 -11.82 11.01
N ILE A 332 3.11 -10.91 10.39
CA ILE A 332 3.47 -10.35 9.08
C ILE A 332 4.81 -9.61 9.13
N ASN A 333 5.05 -8.85 10.19
CA ASN A 333 6.29 -8.13 10.41
C ASN A 333 7.47 -9.09 10.60
N ASP A 334 7.30 -10.17 11.38
CA ASP A 334 8.36 -11.18 11.56
C ASP A 334 8.62 -11.96 10.27
N ILE A 335 7.59 -12.25 9.46
CA ILE A 335 7.74 -12.84 8.13
C ILE A 335 8.58 -11.92 7.22
N ASN A 336 8.34 -10.61 7.27
CA ASN A 336 9.09 -9.64 6.47
C ASN A 336 10.55 -9.52 6.92
N GLN A 337 10.82 -9.60 8.23
CA GLN A 337 12.17 -9.53 8.78
C GLN A 337 12.93 -10.85 8.60
N ASN A 338 12.23 -11.99 8.57
CA ASN A 338 12.79 -13.33 8.48
C ASN A 338 12.30 -14.08 7.23
N PRO A 339 12.72 -13.67 6.01
CA PRO A 339 12.15 -14.16 4.76
C PRO A 339 12.38 -15.65 4.48
N ARG A 340 13.30 -16.30 5.19
CA ARG A 340 13.61 -17.75 5.06
C ARG A 340 13.00 -18.62 6.15
N LYS A 341 12.41 -18.01 7.18
CA LYS A 341 11.90 -18.73 8.35
C LYS A 341 10.52 -19.34 8.11
N TYR A 342 9.66 -18.59 7.43
CA TYR A 342 8.26 -18.96 7.24
C TYR A 342 8.02 -19.63 5.89
N ILE A 343 7.33 -20.77 5.92
CA ILE A 343 6.96 -21.56 4.74
C ILE A 343 5.44 -21.72 4.76
N LEU A 344 4.75 -21.11 3.79
CA LEU A 344 3.30 -21.22 3.66
C LEU A 344 2.95 -22.49 2.90
N VAL A 345 2.03 -23.29 3.44
CA VAL A 345 1.58 -24.54 2.82
C VAL A 345 0.06 -24.63 2.79
N SER A 346 -0.48 -25.44 1.89
CA SER A 346 -1.90 -25.77 1.82
C SER A 346 -2.08 -27.24 1.45
N PHE A 347 -3.11 -27.89 1.98
CA PHE A 347 -3.49 -29.26 1.59
C PHE A 347 -4.48 -29.29 0.42
N ASP A 348 -5.19 -28.19 0.17
CA ASP A 348 -6.36 -28.15 -0.70
C ASP A 348 -6.17 -27.14 -1.85
N GLY A 349 -4.94 -27.02 -2.37
CA GLY A 349 -4.62 -26.10 -3.47
C GLY A 349 -4.37 -24.66 -3.03
N ARG A 350 -4.68 -23.69 -3.90
CA ARG A 350 -4.58 -22.24 -3.62
C ARG A 350 -5.88 -21.47 -3.86
N PRO A 351 -7.03 -21.90 -3.32
CA PRO A 351 -8.25 -21.10 -3.40
C PRO A 351 -8.12 -19.78 -2.61
N ASP A 352 -8.73 -18.70 -3.08
CA ASP A 352 -8.67 -17.41 -2.38
C ASP A 352 -9.30 -17.50 -0.98
N GLU A 353 -10.20 -18.45 -0.73
CA GLU A 353 -10.89 -18.65 0.55
C GLU A 353 -9.97 -19.09 1.70
N ILE A 354 -8.76 -19.56 1.42
CA ILE A 354 -7.81 -20.03 2.46
C ILE A 354 -6.64 -19.08 2.69
N ILE A 355 -6.48 -18.06 1.83
CA ILE A 355 -5.32 -17.16 1.87
C ILE A 355 -5.71 -15.85 2.58
N PRO A 356 -5.13 -15.55 3.76
CA PRO A 356 -5.30 -14.27 4.44
C PRO A 356 -4.81 -13.08 3.60
N PHE A 357 -5.43 -11.92 3.77
CA PHE A 357 -5.08 -10.70 3.01
C PHE A 357 -3.58 -10.34 3.14
N GLY A 358 -3.02 -10.42 4.35
CA GLY A 358 -1.61 -10.08 4.60
C GLY A 358 -0.58 -11.06 4.01
N LEU A 359 -1.01 -12.22 3.52
CA LEU A 359 -0.17 -13.24 2.91
C LEU A 359 -0.35 -13.35 1.39
N GLN A 360 -1.19 -12.50 0.79
CA GLN A 360 -1.36 -12.45 -0.65
C GLN A 360 -0.03 -12.14 -1.37
N GLY A 361 0.18 -12.78 -2.53
CA GLY A 361 1.38 -12.61 -3.33
C GLY A 361 2.64 -13.35 -2.82
N ARG A 362 2.56 -14.05 -1.68
CA ARG A 362 3.67 -14.89 -1.18
C ARG A 362 3.64 -16.28 -1.81
N GLU A 363 4.80 -16.92 -1.84
CA GLU A 363 4.90 -18.31 -2.30
C GLU A 363 4.19 -19.26 -1.33
N ILE A 364 3.28 -20.09 -1.85
CA ILE A 364 2.54 -21.11 -1.09
C ILE A 364 2.85 -22.48 -1.70
N ILE A 365 3.31 -23.43 -0.92
CA ILE A 365 3.52 -24.81 -1.38
C ILE A 365 2.19 -25.56 -1.28
N ASP A 366 1.67 -25.97 -2.43
CA ASP A 366 0.48 -26.82 -2.50
C ASP A 366 0.91 -28.28 -2.31
N LEU A 367 0.57 -28.85 -1.16
CA LEU A 367 0.93 -30.22 -0.76
C LEU A 367 0.08 -31.29 -1.44
N SER A 368 -0.92 -30.91 -2.25
CA SER A 368 -1.68 -31.86 -3.07
C SER A 368 -0.94 -32.30 -4.34
N GLN A 369 0.15 -31.62 -4.71
CA GLN A 369 0.95 -31.89 -5.92
C GLN A 369 2.06 -32.91 -5.67
N GLU A 370 2.41 -33.71 -6.69
CA GLU A 370 3.39 -34.82 -6.59
C GLU A 370 4.81 -34.36 -6.19
N ASP A 371 5.25 -33.17 -6.60
CA ASP A 371 6.62 -32.64 -6.32
C ASP A 371 6.72 -31.75 -5.06
N SER A 372 5.63 -31.63 -4.31
CA SER A 372 5.51 -30.66 -3.21
C SER A 372 6.46 -30.93 -2.04
N ASP A 373 6.72 -32.21 -1.73
CA ASP A 373 7.61 -32.64 -0.64
C ASP A 373 9.06 -32.20 -0.85
N MET A 374 9.62 -32.44 -2.04
CA MET A 374 11.01 -32.04 -2.33
C MET A 374 11.16 -30.52 -2.28
N LYS A 375 10.16 -29.80 -2.77
CA LYS A 375 10.14 -28.33 -2.69
C LYS A 375 10.09 -27.85 -1.24
N LEU A 376 9.26 -28.48 -0.40
CA LEU A 376 9.18 -28.18 1.02
C LEU A 376 10.51 -28.47 1.74
N PHE A 377 11.12 -29.63 1.51
CA PHE A 377 12.37 -30.02 2.17
C PHE A 377 13.52 -29.09 1.82
N ARG A 378 13.65 -28.67 0.55
CA ARG A 378 14.63 -27.66 0.14
C ARG A 378 14.48 -26.36 0.91
N LYS A 379 13.24 -25.88 1.10
CA LYS A 379 12.95 -24.67 1.89
C LYS A 379 13.25 -24.85 3.38
N LEU A 380 12.94 -26.02 3.94
CA LEU A 380 13.28 -26.34 5.33
C LEU A 380 14.79 -26.41 5.56
N MET A 381 15.57 -26.83 4.55
CA MET A 381 17.03 -26.94 4.61
C MET A 381 17.79 -25.70 4.09
N ASP A 382 17.09 -24.69 3.57
CA ASP A 382 17.69 -23.53 2.87
C ASP A 382 18.56 -23.89 1.65
N GLU A 383 18.24 -25.01 0.99
CA GLU A 383 18.95 -25.50 -0.19
C GLU A 383 18.38 -24.89 -1.49
N PRO A 384 19.24 -24.35 -2.38
CA PRO A 384 18.79 -23.76 -3.62
C PRO A 384 18.33 -24.85 -4.62
N GLU A 385 17.29 -24.54 -5.37
CA GLU A 385 16.80 -25.42 -6.43
C GLU A 385 17.71 -25.39 -7.67
N PHE A 386 18.33 -24.24 -7.96
CA PHE A 386 19.23 -24.04 -9.09
C PHE A 386 20.57 -23.49 -8.61
N VAL A 387 21.66 -24.04 -9.15
CA VAL A 387 23.01 -23.54 -8.94
C VAL A 387 23.44 -22.74 -10.18
N PHE A 388 23.76 -21.46 -9.99
CA PHE A 388 24.24 -20.60 -11.06
C PHE A 388 25.76 -20.68 -11.20
N ALA A 389 26.26 -20.62 -12.44
CA ALA A 389 27.68 -20.55 -12.70
C ALA A 389 28.28 -19.25 -12.13
N PRO A 390 29.57 -19.25 -11.72
CA PRO A 390 30.24 -18.05 -11.24
C PRO A 390 30.30 -16.98 -12.34
N VAL A 391 30.26 -15.71 -11.92
CA VAL A 391 30.33 -14.58 -12.84
C VAL A 391 31.68 -14.59 -13.57
N SER A 392 31.65 -14.63 -14.90
CA SER A 392 32.86 -14.54 -15.72
C SER A 392 33.55 -13.18 -15.51
N PRO A 393 34.89 -13.13 -15.36
CA PRO A 393 35.63 -11.87 -15.26
C PRO A 393 35.62 -11.08 -16.57
N LYS A 394 35.29 -11.72 -17.70
CA LYS A 394 35.25 -11.10 -19.02
C LYS A 394 33.80 -10.69 -19.35
N LYS A 395 33.53 -9.39 -19.28
CA LYS A 395 32.25 -8.83 -19.74
C LYS A 395 32.17 -8.94 -21.27
N PRO A 396 30.99 -9.25 -21.85
CA PRO A 396 30.80 -9.17 -23.28
C PRO A 396 30.97 -7.72 -23.75
N THR A 397 31.63 -7.54 -24.90
CA THR A 397 31.73 -6.24 -25.54
C THR A 397 30.39 -5.90 -26.17
N ILE A 398 29.70 -4.91 -25.60
CA ILE A 398 28.44 -4.39 -26.11
C ILE A 398 28.75 -3.07 -26.79
N GLU A 399 28.51 -2.97 -28.10
CA GLU A 399 28.62 -1.69 -28.80
C GLU A 399 27.47 -0.76 -28.37
N PRO A 400 27.75 0.49 -27.98
CA PRO A 400 26.72 1.42 -27.58
C PRO A 400 25.86 1.82 -28.78
N LYS A 401 24.59 1.41 -28.78
CA LYS A 401 23.59 1.96 -29.69
C LYS A 401 23.26 3.38 -29.25
N GLN A 402 23.34 4.33 -30.17
CA GLN A 402 22.94 5.70 -29.90
C GLN A 402 21.42 5.79 -29.77
N PHE A 403 20.95 6.62 -28.83
CA PHE A 403 19.53 6.91 -28.68
C PHE A 403 19.07 7.90 -29.76
N GLY A 404 17.86 7.69 -30.28
CA GLY A 404 17.13 8.73 -31.03
C GLY A 404 16.66 9.86 -30.10
N SER A 405 16.24 10.98 -30.68
CA SER A 405 15.70 12.13 -29.94
C SER A 405 14.48 11.77 -29.08
N PHE A 406 14.37 12.45 -27.93
CA PHE A 406 13.28 12.26 -26.97
C PHE A 406 11.90 12.51 -27.61
N ARG A 407 10.96 11.60 -27.38
CA ARG A 407 9.52 11.78 -27.62
C ARG A 407 8.76 11.48 -26.32
N ALA A 408 7.84 12.36 -25.94
CA ALA A 408 6.98 12.17 -24.78
C ALA A 408 6.05 10.95 -25.01
N ALA A 409 5.99 10.05 -24.02
CA ALA A 409 5.26 8.80 -24.12
C ALA A 409 3.73 9.03 -24.11
N LEU A 410 3.07 8.69 -25.22
CA LEU A 410 1.70 8.19 -25.21
C LEU A 410 1.80 6.65 -25.13
N GLY A 411 0.94 6.04 -24.31
CA GLY A 411 1.17 4.76 -23.63
C GLY A 411 1.49 3.54 -24.51
N PRO A 412 2.04 2.45 -23.92
CA PRO A 412 2.33 1.25 -24.68
C PRO A 412 1.19 0.24 -24.55
N THR A 413 0.39 0.13 -25.59
CA THR A 413 0.32 -1.15 -26.30
C THR A 413 1.00 -0.90 -27.63
N ALA A 414 2.08 -1.62 -27.93
CA ALA A 414 2.74 -1.46 -29.23
C ALA A 414 1.70 -1.69 -30.33
N PRO A 415 1.55 -0.77 -31.31
CA PRO A 415 0.52 -0.91 -32.33
C PRO A 415 0.73 -2.21 -33.11
N ALA A 416 -0.34 -3.00 -33.27
CA ALA A 416 -0.22 -4.28 -33.95
C ALA A 416 0.10 -4.15 -35.44
N LEU A 417 -0.31 -3.03 -36.05
CA LEU A 417 -0.04 -2.71 -37.44
C LEU A 417 1.11 -1.69 -37.56
N SER A 418 1.71 -1.63 -38.73
CA SER A 418 2.67 -0.59 -39.11
C SER A 418 2.43 -0.22 -40.57
N ILE A 419 2.64 1.06 -40.91
CA ILE A 419 2.56 1.53 -42.30
C ILE A 419 3.95 1.37 -42.90
N VAL A 420 4.03 0.64 -44.01
CA VAL A 420 5.27 0.47 -44.79
C VAL A 420 5.25 1.47 -45.95
N ALA A 421 6.44 1.79 -46.49
CA ALA A 421 6.58 2.61 -47.69
C ALA A 421 5.57 2.19 -48.77
N PRO A 422 4.71 3.10 -49.28
CA PRO A 422 3.72 2.76 -50.27
C PRO A 422 4.37 2.22 -51.54
N TYR A 423 3.70 1.25 -52.15
CA TYR A 423 4.13 0.74 -53.43
C TYR A 423 3.72 1.72 -54.53
N VAL A 424 4.70 2.29 -55.22
CA VAL A 424 4.50 3.16 -56.38
C VAL A 424 4.95 2.48 -57.64
N LYS A 425 4.04 2.37 -58.61
CA LYS A 425 4.35 1.80 -59.93
C LYS A 425 4.13 2.84 -61.03
N TRP A 426 5.15 3.05 -61.84
CA TRP A 426 5.04 3.82 -63.08
C TRP A 426 4.14 3.09 -64.09
N LYS A 427 3.24 3.82 -64.76
CA LYS A 427 2.35 3.28 -65.80
C LYS A 427 2.76 3.70 -67.21
N HIS A 428 2.66 5.00 -67.48
CA HIS A 428 3.02 5.59 -68.77
C HIS A 428 3.39 7.07 -68.58
N SER A 429 4.09 7.61 -69.56
CA SER A 429 4.50 9.02 -69.57
C SER A 429 4.36 9.61 -70.96
N SER A 430 4.01 10.88 -71.04
CA SER A 430 4.07 11.70 -72.25
C SER A 430 5.28 12.62 -72.16
N ALA A 431 6.08 12.70 -73.23
CA ALA A 431 7.28 13.53 -73.29
C ALA A 431 7.37 14.29 -74.61
N PHE A 432 7.97 15.48 -74.58
CA PHE A 432 8.22 16.33 -75.74
C PHE A 432 9.61 16.96 -75.61
N GLN A 433 10.41 16.88 -76.68
CA GLN A 433 11.78 17.42 -76.73
C GLN A 433 12.70 16.99 -75.55
N GLY A 434 12.56 15.73 -75.10
CA GLY A 434 13.40 15.17 -74.03
C GLY A 434 12.96 15.54 -72.61
N LEU A 435 11.84 16.23 -72.45
CA LEU A 435 11.23 16.60 -71.17
C LEU A 435 9.83 15.98 -71.03
N TYR A 436 9.42 15.66 -69.81
CA TYR A 436 8.09 15.10 -69.52
C TYR A 436 6.99 16.17 -69.59
N LYS A 437 5.87 15.84 -70.24
CA LYS A 437 4.64 16.61 -70.21
C LYS A 437 3.75 16.16 -69.03
N SER A 438 3.58 14.84 -68.89
CA SER A 438 2.92 14.22 -67.74
C SER A 438 3.42 12.79 -67.52
N ILE A 439 3.32 12.32 -66.28
CA ILE A 439 3.64 10.95 -65.89
C ILE A 439 2.50 10.41 -65.03
N SER A 440 2.07 9.19 -65.30
CA SER A 440 1.05 8.51 -64.50
C SER A 440 1.65 7.38 -63.67
N TYR A 441 1.21 7.33 -62.42
CA TYR A 441 1.61 6.35 -61.42
C TYR A 441 0.38 5.67 -60.83
N VAL A 442 0.63 4.49 -60.24
CA VAL A 442 -0.28 3.87 -59.28
C VAL A 442 0.38 3.91 -57.92
N LEU A 443 -0.29 4.53 -56.96
CA LEU A 443 0.09 4.53 -55.55
C LEU A 443 -0.78 3.51 -54.81
N CYS A 444 -0.15 2.63 -54.04
CA CYS A 444 -0.84 1.63 -53.25
C CYS A 444 -0.28 1.62 -51.81
N PRO A 445 -1.09 1.92 -50.79
CA PRO A 445 -0.64 1.90 -49.40
C PRO A 445 -0.31 0.45 -48.98
N GLN A 446 0.67 0.29 -48.10
CA GLN A 446 1.07 -1.02 -47.59
C GLN A 446 1.02 -1.04 -46.06
N PHE A 447 0.42 -2.09 -45.51
CA PHE A 447 0.25 -2.26 -44.07
C PHE A 447 0.83 -3.60 -43.64
N LYS A 448 1.65 -3.61 -42.59
CA LYS A 448 2.29 -4.83 -42.08
C LYS A 448 1.90 -5.08 -40.64
N ASN A 449 1.43 -6.28 -40.35
CA ASN A 449 1.25 -6.74 -38.97
C ASN A 449 2.62 -7.05 -38.36
N VAL A 450 2.97 -6.30 -37.32
CA VAL A 450 4.23 -6.40 -36.57
C VAL A 450 4.05 -7.05 -35.20
N SER A 451 2.81 -7.38 -34.82
CA SER A 451 2.51 -8.11 -33.60
C SER A 451 2.56 -9.63 -33.80
N ASP A 452 2.64 -10.33 -32.68
CA ASP A 452 2.54 -11.79 -32.62
C ASP A 452 1.08 -12.29 -32.70
N LYS A 453 0.09 -11.39 -32.85
CA LYS A 453 -1.33 -11.71 -32.91
C LYS A 453 -1.92 -11.36 -34.27
N SER A 454 -3.00 -12.04 -34.66
CA SER A 454 -3.75 -11.67 -35.86
C SER A 454 -4.60 -10.42 -35.61
N VAL A 455 -4.62 -9.50 -36.56
CA VAL A 455 -5.45 -8.28 -36.51
C VAL A 455 -6.74 -8.48 -37.30
N GLU A 456 -7.88 -8.14 -36.71
CA GLU A 456 -9.20 -8.30 -37.32
C GLU A 456 -9.70 -7.00 -37.92
N GLY A 457 -9.31 -6.78 -39.18
CA GLY A 457 -9.72 -5.61 -39.95
C GLY A 457 -9.25 -4.26 -39.37
N PHE A 458 -9.30 -3.22 -40.20
CA PHE A 458 -9.01 -1.84 -39.83
C PHE A 458 -9.47 -0.91 -40.95
N SER A 459 -9.64 0.37 -40.62
CA SER A 459 -9.84 1.41 -41.63
C SER A 459 -8.57 2.24 -41.77
N TYR A 460 -8.41 2.86 -42.93
CA TYR A 460 -7.30 3.75 -43.19
C TYR A 460 -7.73 4.94 -44.03
N GLU A 461 -6.94 6.00 -43.92
CA GLU A 461 -7.13 7.25 -44.63
C GLU A 461 -5.81 7.65 -45.30
N ILE A 462 -5.89 8.16 -46.53
CA ILE A 462 -4.76 8.69 -47.29
C ILE A 462 -5.08 10.15 -47.59
N LYS A 463 -4.28 11.04 -47.04
CA LYS A 463 -4.33 12.48 -47.29
C LYS A 463 -3.20 12.85 -48.24
N LEU A 464 -3.54 13.47 -49.37
CA LEU A 464 -2.60 13.88 -50.40
C LEU A 464 -3.09 15.11 -51.16
N ARG A 465 -2.19 15.82 -51.84
CA ARG A 465 -2.53 17.00 -52.64
C ARG A 465 -3.60 16.68 -53.71
N ARG A 466 -4.68 17.46 -53.77
CA ARG A 466 -5.80 17.25 -54.72
C ARG A 466 -5.33 17.22 -56.17
N GLU A 467 -4.26 17.95 -56.48
CA GLU A 467 -3.67 18.05 -57.81
C GLU A 467 -3.09 16.72 -58.33
N LEU A 468 -2.78 15.77 -57.45
CA LEU A 468 -2.24 14.45 -57.82
C LEU A 468 -3.29 13.50 -58.39
N VAL A 469 -4.57 13.68 -58.01
CA VAL A 469 -5.65 12.76 -58.39
C VAL A 469 -6.76 13.56 -59.09
N PRO A 470 -6.51 14.03 -60.33
CA PRO A 470 -7.44 14.89 -61.06
C PRO A 470 -8.83 14.25 -61.23
N GLU A 471 -8.89 12.92 -61.36
CA GLU A 471 -10.10 12.14 -61.65
C GLU A 471 -11.13 12.11 -60.50
N LEU A 472 -10.75 12.39 -59.25
CA LEU A 472 -11.68 12.34 -58.10
C LEU A 472 -12.36 13.69 -57.86
N ASN A 473 -13.68 13.76 -58.03
CA ASN A 473 -14.51 14.97 -57.84
C ASN A 473 -14.88 15.25 -56.37
N GLU A 474 -13.93 15.07 -55.45
CA GLU A 474 -14.12 15.38 -54.04
C GLU A 474 -13.58 16.77 -53.69
N ARG A 475 -14.23 17.44 -52.72
CA ARG A 475 -13.82 18.78 -52.28
C ARG A 475 -12.55 18.66 -51.42
N PRO A 476 -11.49 19.41 -51.72
CA PRO A 476 -10.30 19.43 -50.88
C PRO A 476 -10.58 20.09 -49.52
N ASP A 477 -9.74 19.79 -48.54
CA ASP A 477 -9.71 20.47 -47.25
C ASP A 477 -9.17 21.91 -47.38
N GLU A 478 -9.17 22.67 -46.27
CA GLU A 478 -8.68 24.07 -46.22
C GLU A 478 -7.21 24.22 -46.66
N GLU A 479 -6.44 23.13 -46.58
CA GLU A 479 -5.03 23.07 -46.97
C GLU A 479 -4.83 22.61 -48.43
N GLY A 480 -5.91 22.26 -49.14
CA GLY A 480 -5.87 21.80 -50.54
C GLY A 480 -5.63 20.30 -50.72
N ASN A 481 -5.81 19.50 -49.67
CA ASN A 481 -5.62 18.05 -49.71
C ASN A 481 -6.94 17.30 -49.93
N LEU A 482 -6.83 16.18 -50.61
CA LEU A 482 -7.87 15.17 -50.77
C LEU A 482 -7.69 14.07 -49.71
N ILE A 483 -8.81 13.59 -49.18
CA ILE A 483 -8.86 12.55 -48.16
C ILE A 483 -9.56 11.32 -48.74
N ILE A 484 -8.79 10.26 -49.01
CA ILE A 484 -9.30 8.99 -49.53
C ILE A 484 -9.37 7.99 -48.39
N ARG A 485 -10.54 7.39 -48.16
CA ARG A 485 -10.75 6.40 -47.09
C ARG A 485 -10.93 5.01 -47.66
N GLY A 486 -10.33 4.03 -47.00
CA GLY A 486 -10.51 2.62 -47.32
C GLY A 486 -10.65 1.77 -46.06
N GLU A 487 -11.15 0.57 -46.23
CA GLU A 487 -11.29 -0.41 -45.16
C GLU A 487 -10.73 -1.77 -45.59
N TYR A 488 -10.13 -2.46 -44.64
CA TYR A 488 -9.70 -3.83 -44.80
C TYR A 488 -10.45 -4.69 -43.79
N THR A 489 -11.26 -5.64 -44.26
CA THR A 489 -12.15 -6.44 -43.41
C THR A 489 -11.64 -7.85 -43.14
N LYS A 490 -10.57 -8.28 -43.84
CA LYS A 490 -10.01 -9.62 -43.67
C LYS A 490 -9.00 -9.66 -42.52
N ARG A 491 -8.80 -10.85 -41.95
CA ARG A 491 -7.81 -11.09 -40.90
C ARG A 491 -6.38 -10.97 -41.46
N VAL A 492 -5.52 -10.23 -40.76
CA VAL A 492 -4.10 -10.05 -41.09
C VAL A 492 -3.24 -10.82 -40.10
N PHE A 493 -2.53 -11.84 -40.56
CA PHE A 493 -1.69 -12.70 -39.71
C PHE A 493 -0.36 -12.04 -39.31
N PRO A 494 0.29 -12.49 -38.22
CA PRO A 494 1.61 -12.00 -37.80
C PRO A 494 2.64 -11.99 -38.95
N GLY A 495 3.33 -10.86 -39.13
CA GLY A 495 4.34 -10.68 -40.17
C GLY A 495 3.80 -10.45 -41.59
N GLN A 496 2.49 -10.58 -41.82
CA GLN A 496 1.87 -10.41 -43.13
C GLN A 496 1.85 -8.94 -43.56
N THR A 497 2.15 -8.68 -44.83
CA THR A 497 1.97 -7.37 -45.48
C THR A 497 0.80 -7.43 -46.44
N ILE A 498 -0.11 -6.47 -46.32
CA ILE A 498 -1.27 -6.30 -47.17
C ILE A 498 -1.20 -4.97 -47.92
N LYS A 499 -1.97 -4.89 -49.00
CA LYS A 499 -2.08 -3.73 -49.87
C LYS A 499 -3.49 -3.17 -49.75
N GLY A 500 -3.61 -1.84 -49.65
CA GLY A 500 -4.88 -1.16 -49.79
C GLY A 500 -5.22 -0.86 -51.24
N GLU A 501 -6.20 0.02 -51.43
CA GLU A 501 -6.70 0.42 -52.75
C GLU A 501 -5.65 1.13 -53.61
N GLU A 502 -5.73 0.89 -54.92
CA GLU A 502 -4.84 1.50 -55.91
C GLU A 502 -5.36 2.88 -56.33
N ILE A 503 -4.55 3.91 -56.11
CA ILE A 503 -4.86 5.28 -56.47
C ILE A 503 -4.10 5.65 -57.75
N GLN A 504 -4.83 6.11 -58.76
CA GLN A 504 -4.23 6.65 -59.98
C GLN A 504 -3.72 8.06 -59.72
N ILE A 505 -2.46 8.31 -60.04
CA ILE A 505 -1.82 9.60 -59.83
C ILE A 505 -1.30 10.12 -61.17
N GLU A 506 -1.54 11.39 -61.45
CA GLU A 506 -1.01 12.08 -62.61
C GLU A 506 -0.19 13.30 -62.19
N ILE A 507 1.05 13.37 -62.67
CA ILE A 507 1.99 14.46 -62.37
C ILE A 507 2.40 15.10 -63.68
N GLY A 508 2.00 16.36 -63.90
CA GLY A 508 2.49 17.22 -64.97
C GLY A 508 3.32 18.39 -64.42
N HIS A 509 3.81 19.27 -65.31
CA HIS A 509 4.65 20.40 -64.93
C HIS A 509 4.03 21.30 -63.85
N GLN A 510 2.79 21.76 -64.06
CA GLN A 510 2.10 22.66 -63.14
C GLN A 510 1.82 22.00 -61.78
N VAL A 511 1.46 20.71 -61.80
CA VAL A 511 1.21 19.92 -60.60
C VAL A 511 2.51 19.79 -59.81
N LEU A 512 3.62 19.44 -60.48
CA LEU A 512 4.93 19.27 -59.86
C LEU A 512 5.39 20.53 -59.08
N GLN A 513 5.16 21.72 -59.63
CA GLN A 513 5.54 22.96 -58.94
C GLN A 513 4.85 23.14 -57.58
N ASN A 514 3.63 22.62 -57.44
CA ASN A 514 2.78 22.80 -56.26
C ASN A 514 2.92 21.67 -55.23
N ILE A 515 3.42 20.49 -55.63
CA ILE A 515 3.50 19.30 -54.76
C ILE A 515 4.90 19.03 -54.22
N LEU A 516 5.96 19.58 -54.82
CA LEU A 516 7.34 19.35 -54.34
C LEU A 516 7.51 19.89 -52.92
N GLY A 517 8.13 19.10 -52.04
CA GLY A 517 8.25 19.41 -50.62
C GLY A 517 6.98 19.17 -49.79
N THR A 518 5.92 18.61 -50.37
CA THR A 518 4.73 18.14 -49.64
C THR A 518 4.81 16.63 -49.36
N VAL A 519 3.93 16.13 -48.49
CA VAL A 519 3.89 14.74 -48.06
C VAL A 519 2.56 14.07 -48.39
N VAL A 520 2.60 12.77 -48.63
CA VAL A 520 1.42 11.90 -48.58
C VAL A 520 1.33 11.34 -47.16
N THR A 521 0.22 11.61 -46.48
CA THR A 521 -0.03 11.11 -45.13
C THR A 521 -0.95 9.91 -45.19
N ILE A 522 -0.56 8.81 -44.54
CA ILE A 522 -1.38 7.62 -44.37
C ILE A 522 -1.67 7.45 -42.88
N THR A 523 -2.94 7.24 -42.55
CA THR A 523 -3.41 7.03 -41.18
C THR A 523 -4.17 5.72 -41.10
N ILE A 524 -3.80 4.83 -40.18
CA ILE A 524 -4.57 3.63 -39.83
C ILE A 524 -5.40 3.95 -38.59
N PHE A 525 -6.66 3.53 -38.59
CA PHE A 525 -7.52 3.51 -37.41
C PHE A 525 -7.84 2.05 -37.07
N SER A 526 -7.40 1.64 -35.88
CA SER A 526 -7.59 0.29 -35.35
C SER A 526 -7.95 0.34 -33.86
N ASP A 527 -8.38 -0.78 -33.31
CA ASP A 527 -8.69 -0.90 -31.87
C ASP A 527 -7.45 -0.64 -30.99
N ASP A 528 -6.24 -0.89 -31.50
CA ASP A 528 -4.96 -0.62 -30.83
C ASP A 528 -4.52 0.85 -30.93
N GLY A 529 -5.35 1.70 -31.56
CA GLY A 529 -5.13 3.13 -31.72
C GLY A 529 -4.85 3.56 -33.17
N THR A 530 -4.43 4.82 -33.28
CA THR A 530 -4.19 5.50 -34.55
C THR A 530 -2.71 5.55 -34.88
N ILE A 531 -2.35 5.15 -36.10
CA ILE A 531 -0.97 5.13 -36.59
C ILE A 531 -0.89 6.05 -37.79
N LEU A 532 0.03 7.02 -37.75
CA LEU A 532 0.23 7.98 -38.83
C LEU A 532 1.64 7.83 -39.40
N SER A 533 1.76 7.88 -40.72
CA SER A 533 3.05 7.91 -41.42
C SER A 533 3.00 8.87 -42.59
N GLU A 534 4.07 9.64 -42.75
CA GLU A 534 4.20 10.65 -43.80
C GLU A 534 5.29 10.22 -44.79
N PHE A 535 4.99 10.35 -46.07
CA PHE A 535 5.87 9.98 -47.16
C PHE A 535 6.12 11.22 -48.04
N PRO A 536 7.34 11.79 -48.02
CA PRO A 536 7.70 12.90 -48.89
C PRO A 536 7.49 12.53 -50.36
N ILE A 537 6.78 13.38 -51.11
CA ILE A 537 6.52 13.16 -52.53
C ILE A 537 7.82 13.00 -53.33
N ASP A 538 8.84 13.77 -52.95
CA ASP A 538 10.15 13.82 -53.59
C ASP A 538 10.83 12.43 -53.58
N ASP A 539 10.63 11.64 -52.53
CA ASP A 539 11.19 10.29 -52.40
C ASP A 539 10.26 9.20 -52.94
N LEU A 540 8.96 9.48 -52.95
CA LEU A 540 7.91 8.51 -53.26
C LEU A 540 7.76 8.28 -54.77
N PHE A 541 7.83 9.33 -55.58
CA PHE A 541 7.71 9.24 -57.03
C PHE A 541 9.07 9.36 -57.70
N LYS A 542 9.43 8.32 -58.47
CA LYS A 542 10.68 8.27 -59.22
C LYS A 542 10.41 7.95 -60.69
N VAL A 543 11.22 8.51 -61.57
CA VAL A 543 11.14 8.28 -63.01
C VAL A 543 12.53 7.96 -63.56
N GLN A 544 12.59 7.13 -64.59
CA GLN A 544 13.81 7.00 -65.39
C GLN A 544 13.95 8.21 -66.33
N PRO A 545 15.13 8.74 -66.60
CA PRO A 545 15.28 9.86 -67.54
C PRO A 545 14.83 9.49 -68.96
N VAL A 546 14.10 10.39 -69.65
CA VAL A 546 13.57 10.19 -71.02
C VAL A 546 14.63 9.70 -72.01
N ASN A 547 15.84 10.27 -71.92
CA ASN A 547 16.93 10.01 -72.86
C ASN A 547 17.88 8.88 -72.43
N GLN A 548 17.66 8.27 -71.26
CA GLN A 548 18.54 7.25 -70.68
C GLN A 548 17.74 6.20 -69.88
N PRO A 549 16.88 5.40 -70.54
CA PRO A 549 15.98 4.44 -69.88
C PRO A 549 16.69 3.27 -69.18
N HIS A 550 18.00 3.09 -69.40
CA HIS A 550 18.81 2.05 -68.73
C HIS A 550 19.33 2.48 -67.36
N LEU A 551 19.16 3.74 -66.97
CA LEU A 551 19.61 4.25 -65.67
C LEU A 551 18.59 3.99 -64.56
N THR A 552 19.09 4.01 -63.32
CA THR A 552 18.28 3.89 -62.10
C THR A 552 17.28 5.05 -62.02
N ALA A 553 16.05 4.75 -61.61
CA ALA A 553 15.01 5.76 -61.43
C ALA A 553 15.46 6.85 -60.43
N VAL A 554 15.30 8.11 -60.83
CA VAL A 554 15.68 9.28 -60.04
C VAL A 554 14.44 9.97 -59.48
N PRO A 555 14.54 10.68 -58.34
CA PRO A 555 13.49 11.57 -57.83
C PRO A 555 13.00 12.56 -58.89
N LEU A 556 11.72 12.93 -58.81
CA LEU A 556 11.17 13.97 -59.67
C LEU A 556 11.84 15.32 -59.35
N THR A 557 12.33 16.00 -60.39
CA THR A 557 12.90 17.34 -60.27
C THR A 557 12.30 18.25 -61.33
N ARG A 558 12.29 19.56 -61.06
CA ARG A 558 11.68 20.57 -61.95
C ARG A 558 12.28 20.54 -63.36
N GLY A 559 13.57 20.23 -63.49
CA GLY A 559 14.27 20.18 -64.78
C GLY A 559 13.91 18.97 -65.67
N LEU A 560 13.07 18.04 -65.18
CA LEU A 560 12.62 16.88 -65.96
C LEU A 560 11.34 17.14 -66.75
N PHE A 561 10.65 18.28 -66.53
CA PHE A 561 9.36 18.58 -67.14
C PHE A 561 9.43 19.82 -68.06
N HIS A 562 8.67 19.78 -69.15
CA HIS A 562 8.53 20.87 -70.12
C HIS A 562 7.54 21.93 -69.61
#